data_AF-A0A3M0HTF5-F1
#
_entry.id   AF-A0A3M0HTF5-F1
#
_cell.length_a   1.000
_cell.length_b   1.000
_cell.length_c   1.000
_cell.angle_alpha   90.00
_cell.angle_beta   90.00
_cell.angle_gamma   90.00
#
_symmetry.space_group_name_H-M   'P 1'
#
loop_
_entity.id
_entity.type
_entity.pdbx_description
1 polymer ?
#
loop_
_entity_poly.entity_id
_entity_poly.type
_entity_poly.pdbx_seq_one_letter_code
_entity_poly.pdbx_strand_id
1 'polypeptide(L)' 'VEQVAADFGVHAMTLWKWMRRADIDDGVKPGTTSQESAELREARRRIKLLEQENEVLRRAAAYLSQAHLPGKGSTRS' A
#
# COMPACT_ATOMS: atom_id res chain seq x y z
N VAL A 1 25.90 -0.23 25.85
CA VAL A 1 24.47 -0.21 25.49
C VAL A 1 23.58 -0.18 26.73
N GLU A 2 23.83 -0.99 27.75
CA GLU A 2 23.01 -0.98 28.99
C GLU A 2 23.03 0.34 29.74
N GLN A 3 24.21 0.95 29.95
CA GLN A 3 24.30 2.26 30.61
C GLN A 3 23.54 3.34 29.82
N VAL A 4 23.78 3.42 28.51
CA VAL A 4 23.02 4.32 27.63
C VAL A 4 21.52 4.03 27.71
N ALA A 5 21.09 2.77 27.66
CA ALA A 5 19.68 2.44 27.78
C ALA A 5 19.09 2.91 29.12
N ALA A 6 19.83 2.76 30.22
CA ALA A 6 19.43 3.26 31.54
C ALA A 6 19.36 4.80 31.59
N ASP A 7 20.33 5.51 31.01
CA ASP A 7 20.35 6.97 30.93
C ASP A 7 19.12 7.52 30.18
N PHE A 8 18.68 6.80 29.16
CA PHE A 8 17.48 7.13 28.38
C PHE A 8 16.18 6.52 28.95
N GLY A 9 16.25 5.78 30.06
CA GLY A 9 15.08 5.13 30.69
C GLY A 9 14.42 4.05 29.83
N VAL A 10 15.15 3.45 28.89
CA VAL A 10 14.65 2.41 27.99
C VAL A 10 15.29 1.05 28.30
N HIS A 11 14.58 -0.03 27.99
CA HIS A 11 15.15 -1.36 28.09
C HIS A 11 16.28 -1.55 27.05
N ALA A 12 17.39 -2.19 27.43
CA ALA A 12 18.56 -2.36 26.55
C ALA A 12 18.23 -3.04 25.21
N MET A 13 17.30 -4.01 25.22
CA MET A 13 16.82 -4.65 23.98
C MET A 13 16.07 -3.71 23.04
N THR A 14 15.41 -2.68 23.56
CA THR A 14 14.74 -1.65 22.73
C THR A 14 15.79 -0.83 21.99
N LEU A 15 16.80 -0.35 22.71
CA LEU A 15 17.92 0.38 22.10
C LEU A 15 18.64 -0.48 21.05
N TRP A 16 18.88 -1.76 21.35
CA TRP A 16 19.51 -2.67 20.39
C TRP A 16 18.68 -2.86 19.11
N LYS A 17 17.35 -2.94 19.22
CA LYS A 17 16.46 -3.00 18.05
C LYS A 17 16.55 -1.73 17.20
N TRP A 18 16.62 -0.56 17.83
CA TRP A 18 16.78 0.71 17.11
C TRP A 18 18.13 0.79 16.41
N MET A 19 19.22 0.40 17.07
CA MET A 19 20.54 0.33 16.46
C MET A 19 20.55 -0.63 15.26
N ARG A 20 19.98 -1.82 15.39
CA ARG A 20 19.86 -2.77 14.27
C ARG A 20 19.04 -2.17 13.12
N ARG A 21 17.97 -1.43 13.41
CA ARG A 21 17.16 -0.76 12.38
C ARG A 21 17.96 0.33 11.67
N ALA A 22 18.70 1.15 12.42
CA ALA A 22 19.58 2.16 11.86
C ALA A 22 20.65 1.54 10.95
N ASP A 23 21.31 0.45 11.39
CA ASP A 23 22.27 -0.27 10.55
C ASP A 23 21.66 -0.76 9.22
N ILE A 24 20.38 -1.16 9.22
CA ILE A 24 19.67 -1.58 8.01
C ILE A 24 19.37 -0.36 7.13
N ASP A 25 18.87 0.71 7.72
CA ASP A 25 18.49 1.94 7.02
C ASP A 25 19.73 2.63 6.40
N ASP A 26 20.89 2.53 7.05
CA ASP A 26 22.19 3.03 6.57
C ASP A 26 22.90 2.05 5.60
N GLY A 27 22.31 0.87 5.35
CA GLY A 27 22.87 -0.15 4.45
C GLY A 27 24.09 -0.92 5.00
N VAL A 28 24.43 -0.73 6.29
CA VAL A 28 25.49 -1.46 6.98
C VAL A 28 25.12 -2.94 7.16
N LYS A 29 23.83 -3.22 7.36
CA LYS A 29 23.28 -4.58 7.46
C LYS A 29 22.24 -4.83 6.38
N PRO A 30 22.16 -6.06 5.84
CA PRO A 30 21.11 -6.41 4.91
C PRO A 30 19.73 -6.35 5.58
N GLY A 31 18.76 -5.79 4.87
CA GLY A 31 17.37 -5.72 5.30
C GLY A 31 16.59 -4.70 4.47
N THR A 32 15.26 -4.72 4.59
CA THR A 32 14.40 -3.69 3.99
C THR A 32 14.44 -2.43 4.84
N THR A 33 14.80 -1.32 4.21
CA THR A 33 14.88 -0.03 4.88
C THR A 33 13.49 0.48 5.25
N SER A 34 13.45 1.37 6.25
CA SER A 34 12.22 2.08 6.64
C SER A 34 11.61 2.84 5.46
N GLN A 35 12.45 3.40 4.58
CA GLN A 35 12.01 4.12 3.38
C GLN A 35 11.36 3.17 2.36
N GLU A 36 12.03 2.07 1.99
CA GLU A 36 11.48 1.08 1.06
C GLU A 36 10.14 0.52 1.56
N SER A 37 10.02 0.28 2.87
CA SER A 37 8.77 -0.15 3.49
C SER A 37 7.66 0.90 3.41
N ALA A 38 8.00 2.19 3.52
CA ALA A 38 7.05 3.29 3.38
C ALA A 38 6.55 3.40 1.92
N GLU A 39 7.48 3.40 0.96
CA GLU A 39 7.18 3.45 -0.47
C GLU A 39 6.31 2.27 -0.90
N LEU A 40 6.62 1.06 -0.44
CA LEU A 40 5.82 -0.13 -0.75
C LEU A 40 4.38 -0.02 -0.23
N ARG A 41 4.19 0.55 0.97
CA ARG A 41 2.85 0.78 1.54
C ARG A 41 2.08 1.83 0.77
N GLU A 42 2.75 2.87 0.28
CA GLU A 42 2.13 3.91 -0.55
C GLU A 42 1.76 3.36 -1.92
N ALA A 43 2.67 2.65 -2.59
CA ALA A 43 2.41 1.99 -3.86
C ALA A 43 1.21 1.04 -3.78
N ARG A 44 1.15 0.18 -2.75
CA ARG A 44 0.01 -0.71 -2.50
C ARG A 44 -1.31 0.05 -2.31
N ARG A 45 -1.29 1.19 -1.61
CA ARG A 45 -2.47 2.04 -1.46
C ARG A 45 -2.91 2.64 -2.80
N ARG A 46 -1.96 3.13 -3.60
CA ARG A 46 -2.26 3.71 -4.92
C ARG A 46 -2.81 2.67 -5.90
N ILE A 47 -2.22 1.48 -5.94
CA ILE A 47 -2.69 0.36 -6.77
C ILE A 47 -4.14 0.03 -6.43
N LYS A 48 -4.45 -0.16 -5.13
CA LYS A 48 -5.82 -0.46 -4.70
C LYS A 48 -6.82 0.63 -5.13
N LEU A 49 -6.45 1.90 -5.01
CA LEU A 49 -7.30 3.00 -5.44
C LEU A 49 -7.54 2.98 -6.96
N LEU A 50 -6.47 2.80 -7.74
CA LEU A 50 -6.56 2.71 -9.20
C LEU A 50 -7.40 1.51 -9.67
N GLU A 51 -7.31 0.37 -8.97
CA GLU A 51 -8.14 -0.80 -9.26
C GLU A 51 -9.63 -0.50 -9.02
N GLN A 52 -9.95 0.22 -7.93
CA GLN A 52 -11.32 0.65 -7.65
C GLN A 52 -11.84 1.64 -8.69
N GLU A 53 -11.04 2.64 -9.06
CA GLU A 53 -11.39 3.61 -10.12
C GLU A 53 -11.64 2.90 -11.46
N ASN A 54 -10.76 1.97 -11.84
CA ASN A 54 -10.94 1.17 -13.05
C ASN A 54 -12.23 0.34 -13.01
N GLU A 55 -12.58 -0.25 -11.88
CA GLU A 55 -13.81 -1.02 -11.75
C GLU A 55 -15.06 -0.14 -11.93
N VAL A 56 -15.06 1.07 -11.36
CA VAL A 56 -16.14 2.04 -11.56
C VAL A 56 -16.26 2.41 -13.05
N LEU A 57 -15.14 2.71 -13.70
CA LEU A 57 -15.12 3.06 -15.13
C LEU A 57 -15.63 1.91 -16.01
N ARG A 58 -15.23 0.67 -15.72
CA ARG A 58 -15.73 -0.51 -16.44
C ARG A 58 -17.24 -0.68 -16.30
N ARG A 59 -17.77 -0.51 -15.08
CA ARG A 59 -19.23 -0.57 -14.83
C ARG A 59 -19.98 0.54 -15.57
N ALA A 60 -19.46 1.76 -15.55
CA ALA A 60 -20.04 2.88 -16.28
C ALA A 60 -20.06 2.63 -17.80
N ALA A 61 -18.95 2.12 -18.37
CA ALA A 61 -18.87 1.78 -19.78
C ALA A 61 -19.85 0.64 -20.17
N ALA A 62 -20.00 -0.38 -19.32
CA ALA A 62 -20.96 -1.46 -19.54
C ALA A 62 -22.41 -0.96 -19.49
N TYR A 63 -22.74 -0.05 -18.57
CA TYR A 63 -24.06 0.56 -18.52
C TYR A 63 -24.34 1.41 -19.78
N LEU A 64 -23.36 2.20 -20.21
CA LEU A 64 -23.47 3.01 -21.41
C LEU A 64 -23.66 2.17 -22.68
N SER A 65 -22.94 1.06 -22.82
CA SER A 65 -23.07 0.19 -24.00
C SER A 65 -24.43 -0.51 -24.05
N GLN A 66 -25.02 -0.85 -22.90
CA GLN A 66 -26.38 -1.38 -22.81
C GLN A 66 -27.45 -0.34 -23.15
N ALA A 67 -27.26 0.92 -22.74
CA ALA A 67 -28.20 2.01 -23.02
C ALA A 67 -28.34 2.34 -24.52
N HIS A 68 -27.34 2.02 -25.33
CA HIS A 68 -27.32 2.27 -26.77
C HIS A 68 -27.79 1.07 -27.62
N LEU A 69 -28.23 -0.02 -27.00
CA LEU A 69 -28.85 -1.12 -27.75
C LEU A 69 -30.24 -0.67 -28.22
N PRO A 70 -30.55 -0.72 -29.53
CA PRO A 70 -31.90 -0.42 -30.00
C PRO A 70 -32.85 -1.36 -29.28
N GLY A 71 -33.84 -0.78 -28.58
CA GLY A 71 -34.81 -1.51 -27.78
C GLY A 71 -35.30 -2.70 -28.59
N LYS A 72 -35.03 -3.90 -28.07
CA LYS A 72 -35.38 -5.16 -28.74
C LYS A 72 -36.87 -5.06 -29.04
N GLY A 73 -37.19 -4.82 -30.31
CA GLY A 73 -38.56 -4.65 -30.78
C GLY A 73 -39.34 -5.82 -30.25
N SER A 74 -40.30 -5.52 -29.38
CA SER A 74 -41.36 -6.45 -29.03
C SER A 74 -42.05 -6.78 -30.36
N THR A 75 -41.69 -7.91 -30.96
CA THR A 75 -42.45 -8.49 -32.06
C THR A 75 -43.75 -8.98 -31.46
N ARG A 76 -44.71 -8.07 -31.32
CA ARG A 76 -46.11 -8.41 -31.11
C ARG A 76 -46.71 -8.63 -32.49
N SER A 77 -46.77 -9.89 -32.92
CA SER A 77 -47.78 -10.51 -33.80
C SER A 77 -47.39 -11.97 -34.03
#